data_AF-A0A031I8Q2-F1
#
_entry.id   AF-A0A031I8Q2-F1
#
_cell.length_a   1.000
_cell.length_b   1.000
_cell.length_c   1.000
_cell.angle_alpha   90.00
_cell.angle_beta   90.00
_cell.angle_gamma   90.00
#
_symmetry.space_group_name_H-M   'P 1'
#
loop_
_entity.id
_entity.type
_entity.pdbx_description
1 polymer ?
#
loop_
_entity_poly.entity_id
_entity_poly.type
_entity_poly.pdbx_seq_one_letter_code
_entity_poly.pdbx_strand_id
1 'polypeptide(L)'
;MADVVDMAAELQDEHLALSLQRARLPIAEGVAGECEQCFEDSPRLVGGRCAFCRDGRRRPTNPTGKLPAPVPAPVLEDIVNPKSIQLPATAQTAIKAVEQHAQRNVLSLGAAAAELIERGLQPAPAPVPEAPVAAPVVDFDTLIELLRARFADRPDQSAALAEATARADAAEARATAAEARLTKLREALAA
;
A
#
# COMPACT_ATOMS: atom_id res chain seq x y z
N MET A 1 31.48 -22.97 -2.87
CA MET A 1 31.78 -21.53 -2.91
C MET A 1 30.42 -20.86 -2.87
N ALA A 2 30.01 -20.39 -1.69
CA ALA A 2 28.72 -19.71 -1.55
C ALA A 2 28.81 -18.38 -2.30
N ASP A 3 27.81 -18.07 -3.12
CA ASP A 3 27.75 -16.77 -3.78
C ASP A 3 27.07 -15.73 -2.87
N VAL A 4 26.94 -14.50 -3.37
CA VAL A 4 26.34 -13.41 -2.60
C VAL A 4 24.86 -13.66 -2.30
N VAL A 5 24.18 -14.44 -3.14
CA VAL A 5 22.77 -14.79 -2.95
C VAL A 5 22.63 -15.79 -1.82
N ASP A 6 23.52 -16.78 -1.76
CA ASP A 6 23.57 -17.76 -0.67
C ASP A 6 23.80 -17.07 0.68
N MET A 7 24.76 -16.14 0.76
CA MET A 7 25.06 -15.39 1.98
C MET A 7 23.89 -14.47 2.42
N ALA A 8 23.16 -13.88 1.46
CA ALA A 8 21.99 -13.07 1.76
C ALA A 8 20.83 -13.91 2.32
N ALA A 9 20.65 -15.12 1.80
CA ALA A 9 19.64 -16.05 2.31
C ALA A 9 19.94 -16.50 3.75
N GLU A 10 21.20 -16.84 4.05
CA GLU A 10 21.63 -17.21 5.40
C GLU A 10 21.36 -16.10 6.42
N LEU A 11 21.72 -14.84 6.09
CA LEU A 11 21.46 -13.69 6.94
C LEU A 11 19.96 -13.43 7.18
N GLN A 12 19.15 -13.63 6.14
CA GLN A 12 17.69 -13.49 6.25
C GLN A 12 17.10 -14.56 7.19
N ASP A 13 17.55 -15.80 7.06
CA ASP A 13 17.09 -16.92 7.88
C ASP A 13 17.47 -16.73 9.36
N GLU A 14 18.71 -16.29 9.64
CA GLU A 14 19.14 -15.95 10.98
C GLU A 14 18.29 -14.83 11.60
N HIS A 15 18.03 -13.77 10.84
CA HIS A 15 17.20 -12.66 11.30
C HIS A 15 15.75 -13.11 11.57
N LEU A 16 15.18 -13.95 10.70
CA LEU A 16 13.85 -14.52 10.89
C LEU A 16 13.81 -15.39 12.14
N ALA A 17 14.79 -16.29 12.33
CA ALA A 17 14.87 -17.15 13.50
C ALA A 17 14.90 -16.36 14.81
N LEU A 18 15.71 -15.30 14.87
CA LEU A 18 15.79 -14.40 16.03
C LEU A 18 14.46 -13.66 16.26
N SER A 19 13.82 -13.17 15.20
CA SER A 19 12.54 -12.47 15.32
C SER A 19 11.42 -13.38 15.84
N LEU A 20 11.37 -14.62 15.37
CA LEU A 20 10.40 -15.63 15.81
C LEU A 20 10.63 -16.03 17.27
N GLN A 21 11.89 -16.20 17.69
CA GLN A 21 12.21 -16.48 19.09
C GLN A 21 11.73 -15.35 20.01
N ARG A 22 11.92 -14.08 19.61
CA ARG A 22 11.44 -12.91 20.38
C ARG A 22 9.91 -12.82 20.40
N ALA A 23 9.25 -13.14 19.29
CA ALA A 23 7.79 -13.10 19.18
C ALA A 23 7.07 -14.21 19.97
N ARG A 24 7.77 -15.31 20.29
CA ARG A 24 7.23 -16.45 21.06
C ARG A 24 7.11 -16.20 22.56
N LEU A 25 7.43 -15.00 23.06
CA LEU A 25 7.22 -14.69 24.47
C LEU A 25 5.74 -14.89 24.85
N PRO A 26 5.45 -15.70 25.88
CA PRO A 26 4.08 -15.94 26.30
C PRO A 26 3.44 -14.62 26.72
N ILE A 27 2.44 -14.18 25.97
CA ILE A 27 1.64 -13.00 26.33
C ILE A 27 0.72 -13.45 27.46
N ALA A 28 0.84 -12.79 28.62
CA ALA A 28 -0.03 -13.06 29.76
C ALA A 28 -1.52 -13.03 29.35
N GLU A 29 -2.32 -13.90 29.97
CA GLU A 29 -3.76 -13.89 29.83
C GLU A 29 -4.27 -12.51 30.28
N GLY A 30 -5.04 -11.86 29.41
CA GLY A 30 -5.53 -10.53 29.73
C GLY A 30 -6.89 -10.60 30.42
N VAL A 31 -7.16 -9.63 31.28
CA VAL A 31 -8.43 -9.51 32.00
C VAL A 31 -9.26 -8.41 31.35
N ALA A 32 -10.57 -8.57 31.29
CA ALA A 32 -11.46 -7.51 30.81
C ALA A 32 -11.53 -6.34 31.81
N GLY A 33 -11.61 -5.12 31.30
CA GLY A 33 -11.77 -3.91 32.11
C GLY A 33 -11.27 -2.64 31.45
N GLU A 34 -11.13 -1.59 32.26
CA GLU A 34 -10.73 -0.25 31.82
C GLU A 34 -9.21 -0.06 31.76
N CYS A 35 -8.72 0.50 30.64
CA CYS A 35 -7.30 0.78 30.42
C CYS A 35 -6.78 1.93 31.29
N GLU A 36 -5.68 1.73 32.02
CA GLU A 36 -5.08 2.76 32.89
C GLU A 36 -4.54 3.99 32.16
N GLN A 37 -4.26 3.88 30.85
CA GLN A 37 -3.66 4.96 30.07
C GLN A 37 -4.69 5.80 29.30
N CYS A 38 -5.72 5.16 28.74
CA CYS A 38 -6.73 5.84 27.91
C CYS A 38 -8.14 5.81 28.51
N PHE A 39 -8.35 5.15 29.64
CA PHE A 39 -9.63 5.07 30.35
C PHE A 39 -10.77 4.48 29.50
N GLU A 40 -10.42 3.61 28.54
CA GLU A 40 -11.40 2.93 27.71
C GLU A 40 -11.55 1.48 28.14
N ASP A 41 -12.80 1.01 28.16
CA ASP A 41 -13.11 -0.39 28.39
C ASP A 41 -12.60 -1.25 27.23
N SER A 42 -11.94 -2.35 27.58
CA SER A 42 -11.41 -3.29 26.61
C SER A 42 -11.62 -4.73 27.08
N PRO A 43 -11.92 -5.65 26.14
CA PRO A 43 -12.19 -7.04 26.48
C PRO A 43 -10.94 -7.79 26.97
N ARG A 44 -9.74 -7.22 26.76
CA ARG A 44 -8.47 -7.84 27.12
C ARG A 44 -7.41 -6.78 27.43
N LEU A 45 -7.13 -6.59 28.71
CA LEU A 45 -6.01 -5.79 29.22
C LEU A 45 -4.83 -6.69 29.58
N VAL A 46 -3.62 -6.30 29.19
CA VAL A 46 -2.39 -6.98 29.61
C VAL A 46 -1.57 -5.98 30.41
N GLY A 47 -1.43 -6.22 31.72
CA GLY A 47 -0.77 -5.29 32.65
C GLY A 47 -1.46 -3.93 32.73
N GLY A 48 -2.81 -3.92 32.80
CA GLY A 48 -3.60 -2.68 32.92
C GLY A 48 -3.72 -1.86 31.64
N ARG A 49 -3.09 -2.28 30.53
CA ARG A 49 -3.10 -1.55 29.26
C ARG A 49 -3.81 -2.30 28.15
N CYS A 50 -4.57 -1.56 27.33
CA CYS A 50 -5.18 -2.09 26.12
C CYS A 50 -4.13 -2.32 25.02
N ALA A 51 -4.48 -3.12 24.01
CA ALA A 51 -3.56 -3.47 22.92
C ALA A 51 -2.95 -2.23 22.21
N PHE A 52 -3.75 -1.19 21.96
CA PHE A 52 -3.29 0.01 21.28
C PHE A 52 -2.28 0.82 22.10
N CYS A 53 -2.57 1.04 23.39
CA CYS A 53 -1.68 1.76 24.31
C CYS A 53 -0.38 0.99 24.57
N ARG A 54 -0.44 -0.35 24.67
CA ARG A 54 0.75 -1.19 24.84
C ARG A 54 1.63 -1.20 23.59
N ASP A 55 1.01 -1.30 22.41
CA ASP A 55 1.74 -1.44 21.15
C ASP A 55 2.12 -0.09 20.52
N GLY A 56 1.69 1.04 21.10
CA GLY A 56 1.96 2.40 20.60
C GLY A 56 1.28 2.72 19.27
N ARG A 57 0.21 2.00 18.92
CA ARG A 57 -0.49 2.12 17.63
C ARG A 57 -1.68 3.06 17.73
N ARG A 58 -1.96 3.77 16.64
CA ARG A 58 -3.17 4.59 16.54
C ARG A 58 -4.40 3.70 16.55
N ARG A 59 -5.39 4.02 17.40
CA ARG A 59 -6.66 3.30 17.45
C ARG A 59 -7.40 3.45 16.12
N PRO A 60 -7.95 2.36 15.54
CA PRO A 60 -8.86 2.48 14.41
C PRO A 60 -10.11 3.26 14.87
N THR A 61 -10.67 4.05 13.97
CA THR A 61 -11.90 4.83 14.22
C THR A 61 -13.12 3.97 14.55
N ASN A 62 -13.03 2.65 14.33
CA ASN A 62 -14.06 1.69 14.66
C ASN A 62 -13.47 0.48 15.43
N PRO A 63 -13.37 0.56 16.76
CA PRO A 63 -12.73 -0.45 17.58
C PRO A 63 -13.61 -1.68 17.86
N THR A 64 -14.91 -1.64 17.53
CA THR A 64 -15.84 -2.76 17.80
C THR A 64 -15.93 -3.76 16.65
N GLY A 65 -15.27 -3.52 15.52
CA GLY A 65 -15.31 -4.42 14.36
C GLY A 65 -16.69 -4.57 13.72
N LYS A 66 -17.72 -3.86 14.21
CA LYS A 66 -18.96 -3.65 13.46
C LYS A 66 -18.57 -2.85 12.25
N LEU A 67 -18.55 -3.47 11.07
CA LEU A 67 -18.44 -2.75 9.81
C LEU A 67 -19.37 -1.53 9.90
N PRO A 68 -18.89 -0.31 9.58
CA PRO A 68 -19.81 0.80 9.41
C PRO A 68 -20.93 0.33 8.48
N ALA A 69 -22.19 0.70 8.79
CA ALA A 69 -23.32 0.40 7.92
C ALA A 69 -22.89 0.65 6.46
N PRO A 70 -23.24 -0.25 5.51
CA PRO A 70 -22.70 -0.21 4.16
C PRO A 70 -22.78 1.23 3.67
N VAL A 71 -21.60 1.85 3.54
CA VAL A 71 -21.50 3.16 2.94
C VAL A 71 -22.14 2.98 1.56
N PRO A 72 -23.09 3.84 1.14
CA PRO A 72 -23.59 3.77 -0.23
C PRO A 72 -22.36 3.67 -1.14
N ALA A 73 -22.38 2.68 -2.04
CA ALA A 73 -21.22 2.33 -2.86
C ALA A 73 -20.52 3.62 -3.31
N PRO A 74 -19.20 3.77 -3.08
CA PRO A 74 -18.51 4.95 -3.56
C PRO A 74 -18.85 5.09 -5.03
N VAL A 75 -19.30 6.29 -5.41
CA VAL A 75 -19.41 6.65 -6.82
C VAL A 75 -18.04 6.34 -7.38
N LEU A 76 -17.97 5.40 -8.33
CA LEU A 76 -16.76 5.11 -9.07
C LEU A 76 -16.38 6.40 -9.79
N GLU A 77 -15.60 7.25 -9.13
CA GLU A 77 -14.80 8.23 -9.83
C GLU A 77 -13.73 7.42 -10.54
N ASP A 78 -13.72 7.53 -11.87
CA ASP A 78 -12.75 6.87 -12.73
C ASP A 78 -11.33 7.29 -12.31
N ILE A 79 -10.72 6.48 -11.45
CA ILE A 79 -9.28 6.57 -11.19
C ILE A 79 -8.62 6.11 -12.47
N VAL A 80 -8.33 7.07 -13.35
CA VAL A 80 -7.52 6.89 -14.55
C VAL A 80 -6.11 6.53 -14.09
N ASN A 81 -5.87 5.24 -13.90
CA ASN A 81 -4.55 4.72 -13.63
C ASN A 81 -3.75 4.78 -14.96
N PRO A 82 -2.69 5.60 -15.08
CA PRO A 82 -2.05 5.89 -16.37
C PRO A 82 -1.19 4.76 -16.93
N LYS A 83 -1.29 3.55 -16.37
CA LYS A 83 -0.64 2.33 -16.87
C LYS A 83 -1.64 1.19 -16.84
N SER A 84 -2.67 1.27 -17.68
CA SER A 84 -3.41 0.08 -18.04
C SER A 84 -2.43 -0.87 -18.73
N ILE A 85 -2.12 -1.99 -18.08
CA ILE A 85 -1.46 -3.10 -18.74
C ILE A 85 -2.43 -3.51 -19.85
N GLN A 86 -2.10 -3.19 -21.10
CA GLN A 86 -2.92 -3.58 -22.23
C GLN A 86 -2.88 -5.11 -22.31
N LEU A 87 -3.96 -5.74 -21.85
CA LEU A 87 -4.15 -7.17 -21.95
C LEU A 87 -4.34 -7.53 -23.44
N PRO A 88 -3.74 -8.62 -23.93
CA PRO A 88 -3.99 -9.09 -25.28
C PRO A 88 -5.48 -9.43 -25.45
N ALA A 89 -6.01 -9.30 -26.67
CA ALA A 89 -7.43 -9.51 -26.96
C ALA A 89 -7.95 -10.90 -26.53
N THR A 90 -7.07 -11.91 -26.54
CA THR A 90 -7.35 -13.26 -26.04
C THR A 90 -7.60 -13.31 -24.53
N ALA A 91 -6.87 -12.51 -23.75
CA ALA A 91 -7.09 -12.40 -22.31
C ALA A 91 -8.40 -11.66 -22.01
N GLN A 92 -8.70 -10.59 -22.76
CA GLN A 92 -9.94 -9.84 -22.59
C GLN A 92 -11.18 -10.68 -22.92
N THR A 93 -11.11 -11.52 -23.96
CA THR A 93 -12.21 -12.43 -24.33
C THR A 93 -12.41 -13.55 -23.30
N ALA A 94 -11.32 -14.10 -22.75
CA ALA A 94 -11.39 -15.08 -21.66
C ALA A 94 -12.04 -14.50 -20.39
N ILE A 95 -11.66 -13.27 -19.99
CA ILE A 95 -12.25 -12.58 -18.84
C ILE A 95 -13.76 -12.39 -19.03
N LYS A 96 -14.18 -11.88 -20.20
CA LYS A 96 -15.60 -11.71 -20.53
C LYS A 96 -16.37 -13.04 -20.49
N ALA A 97 -15.77 -14.14 -20.94
CA ALA A 97 -16.39 -15.46 -20.89
C ALA A 97 -16.63 -15.94 -19.44
N VAL A 98 -15.66 -15.71 -18.55
CA VAL A 98 -15.79 -16.02 -17.12
C VAL A 98 -16.88 -15.16 -16.47
N GLU A 99 -16.90 -13.85 -16.73
CA GLU A 99 -17.91 -12.94 -16.19
C GLU A 99 -19.33 -13.32 -16.62
N GLN A 100 -19.52 -13.63 -17.90
CA GLN A 100 -20.81 -14.07 -18.41
C GLN A 100 -21.26 -15.41 -17.79
N HIS A 101 -20.34 -16.35 -17.60
CA HIS A 101 -20.63 -17.63 -16.97
C HIS A 101 -21.00 -17.45 -15.49
N ALA A 102 -20.29 -16.57 -14.78
CA ALA A 102 -20.60 -16.23 -13.40
C ALA A 102 -22.00 -15.61 -13.26
N GLN A 103 -22.35 -14.66 -14.13
CA GLN A 103 -23.66 -14.01 -14.13
C GLN A 103 -24.81 -14.97 -14.46
N ARG A 104 -24.66 -15.83 -15.48
CA ARG A 104 -25.71 -16.77 -15.89
C ARG A 104 -26.01 -17.83 -14.83
N ASN A 105 -24.99 -18.25 -14.07
CA ASN A 105 -25.11 -19.35 -13.11
C ASN A 105 -25.11 -18.88 -11.65
N VAL A 106 -25.10 -17.56 -11.41
CA VAL A 106 -25.06 -16.95 -10.07
C VAL A 106 -23.89 -17.51 -9.24
N LEU A 107 -22.72 -17.63 -9.87
CA LEU A 107 -21.49 -18.14 -9.26
C LEU A 107 -20.54 -16.98 -8.93
N SER A 108 -19.61 -17.23 -7.99
CA SER A 108 -18.45 -16.35 -7.83
C SER A 108 -17.53 -16.45 -9.05
N LEU A 109 -16.78 -15.39 -9.36
CA LEU A 109 -15.84 -15.37 -10.50
C LEU A 109 -14.82 -16.52 -10.43
N GLY A 110 -14.34 -16.87 -9.23
CA GLY A 110 -13.41 -17.98 -9.03
C GLY A 110 -14.03 -19.35 -9.32
N ALA A 111 -15.27 -19.58 -8.89
CA ALA A 111 -15.99 -20.82 -9.18
C ALA A 111 -16.33 -20.94 -10.68
N ALA A 112 -16.74 -19.84 -11.30
CA ALA A 112 -16.99 -19.79 -12.74
C ALA A 112 -15.72 -20.07 -13.56
N ALA A 113 -14.58 -19.51 -13.16
CA ALA A 113 -13.29 -19.77 -13.80
C ALA A 113 -12.88 -21.24 -13.68
N ALA A 114 -13.02 -21.84 -12.48
CA ALA A 114 -12.71 -23.24 -12.25
C ALA A 114 -13.56 -24.18 -13.12
N GLU A 115 -14.89 -23.97 -13.17
CA GLU A 115 -15.78 -24.78 -14.02
C GLU A 115 -15.42 -24.69 -15.50
N LEU A 116 -15.06 -23.50 -15.99
CA LEU A 116 -14.67 -23.30 -17.39
C LEU A 116 -13.32 -23.97 -17.70
N ILE A 117 -12.37 -23.95 -16.77
CA ILE A 117 -11.09 -24.64 -16.89
C ILE A 117 -11.31 -26.16 -16.93
N GLU A 118 -12.14 -26.70 -16.03
CA GLU A 118 -12.50 -28.14 -15.99
C GLU A 118 -13.20 -28.60 -17.27
N ARG A 119 -14.00 -27.73 -17.90
CA ARG A 119 -14.67 -27.98 -19.18
C ARG A 119 -13.77 -27.80 -20.40
N GLY A 120 -12.50 -27.44 -20.21
CA GLY A 120 -11.53 -27.27 -21.29
C GLY A 120 -11.83 -26.08 -22.18
N LEU A 121 -12.10 -24.91 -21.59
CA LEU A 121 -12.40 -23.68 -22.35
C LEU A 121 -11.30 -23.39 -23.39
N GLN A 122 -11.63 -23.60 -24.66
CA GLN A 122 -10.91 -23.00 -25.77
C GLN A 122 -11.45 -21.56 -25.91
N PRO A 123 -10.60 -20.52 -25.84
CA PRO A 123 -11.08 -19.17 -26.10
C PRO A 123 -11.69 -19.14 -27.50
N ALA A 124 -12.91 -18.63 -27.63
CA ALA A 124 -13.54 -18.45 -28.92
C ALA A 124 -12.58 -17.66 -29.85
N PRO A 125 -12.51 -18.00 -31.15
CA PRO A 125 -11.68 -17.24 -32.07
C PRO A 125 -12.07 -15.76 -31.96
N ALA A 126 -11.05 -14.92 -31.76
CA ALA A 126 -11.27 -13.50 -31.51
C ALA A 126 -12.19 -12.92 -32.59
N PRO A 127 -13.23 -12.15 -32.23
CA PRO A 127 -13.97 -11.40 -33.23
C PRO A 127 -12.97 -10.54 -34.01
N VAL A 128 -13.08 -10.59 -35.34
CA VAL A 128 -12.29 -9.76 -36.25
C VAL A 128 -12.38 -8.32 -35.74
N PRO A 129 -11.26 -7.63 -35.52
CA PRO A 129 -11.30 -6.30 -34.93
C PRO A 129 -12.18 -5.42 -35.80
N GLU A 130 -13.30 -4.96 -35.24
CA GLU A 130 -13.99 -3.80 -35.75
C GLU A 130 -12.97 -2.66 -35.83
N ALA A 131 -13.00 -1.94 -36.95
CA ALA A 131 -11.99 -0.95 -37.31
C ALA A 131 -11.59 -0.09 -36.11
N PRO A 132 -10.28 0.18 -35.91
CA PRO A 132 -9.81 0.94 -34.76
C PRO A 132 -10.57 2.26 -34.72
N VAL A 133 -11.29 2.49 -33.62
CA VAL A 133 -11.83 3.81 -33.28
C VAL A 133 -10.61 4.72 -33.23
N ALA A 134 -10.46 5.57 -34.25
CA ALA A 134 -9.34 6.47 -34.35
C ALA A 134 -9.35 7.35 -33.10
N ALA A 135 -8.36 7.16 -32.22
CA ALA A 135 -8.10 8.14 -31.19
C ALA A 135 -7.93 9.49 -31.90
N PRO A 136 -8.54 10.58 -31.40
CA PRO A 136 -8.33 11.88 -32.00
C PRO A 136 -6.82 12.15 -31.99
N VAL A 137 -6.24 12.33 -33.18
CA VAL A 137 -4.86 12.76 -33.31
C VAL A 137 -4.84 14.20 -32.85
N VAL A 138 -4.54 14.42 -31.58
CA VAL A 138 -4.37 15.76 -31.01
C VAL A 138 -2.99 16.23 -31.45
N ASP A 139 -2.94 17.36 -32.14
CA ASP A 139 -1.66 17.96 -32.50
C ASP A 139 -0.89 18.44 -31.26
N PHE A 140 0.42 18.61 -31.42
CA PHE A 140 1.32 18.94 -30.32
C PHE A 140 0.98 20.28 -29.67
N ASP A 141 0.52 21.26 -30.46
CA ASP A 141 0.17 22.59 -29.97
C ASP A 141 -1.10 22.56 -29.11
N THR A 142 -2.09 21.78 -29.53
CA THR A 142 -3.33 21.52 -28.78
C THR A 142 -3.03 20.77 -27.48
N LEU A 143 -2.08 19.84 -27.50
CA LEU A 143 -1.64 19.15 -26.30
C LEU A 143 -0.94 20.11 -25.32
N ILE A 144 -0.10 21.03 -25.81
CA ILE A 144 0.51 22.07 -24.98
C ILE A 144 -0.55 22.98 -24.35
N GLU A 145 -1.55 23.42 -25.12
CA GLU A 145 -2.61 24.28 -24.60
C GLU A 145 -3.48 23.56 -23.56
N LEU A 146 -3.81 22.29 -23.77
CA LEU A 146 -4.51 21.47 -22.77
C LEU A 146 -3.70 21.30 -21.49
N LEU A 147 -2.39 21.09 -21.60
CA LEU A 147 -1.51 21.03 -20.43
C LEU A 147 -1.44 22.38 -19.71
N ARG A 148 -1.27 23.49 -20.44
CA ARG A 148 -1.27 24.84 -19.85
C ARG A 148 -2.58 25.12 -19.14
N ALA A 149 -3.72 24.87 -19.76
CA ALA A 149 -5.03 25.04 -19.15
C ALA A 149 -5.20 24.18 -17.90
N ARG A 150 -4.72 22.93 -17.94
CA ARG A 150 -4.79 22.00 -16.80
C ARG A 150 -3.92 22.44 -15.61
N PHE A 151 -2.80 23.12 -15.88
CA PHE A 151 -1.87 23.57 -14.85
C PHE A 151 -2.04 25.05 -14.46
N ALA A 152 -2.86 25.83 -15.19
CA ALA A 152 -3.07 27.25 -14.93
C ALA A 152 -3.67 27.52 -13.54
N ASP A 153 -4.53 26.62 -13.04
CA ASP A 153 -5.17 26.74 -11.73
C ASP A 153 -4.28 26.26 -10.56
N ARG A 154 -3.09 25.72 -10.85
CA ARG A 154 -2.22 25.19 -9.81
C ARG A 154 -1.35 26.32 -9.24
N PRO A 155 -1.41 26.61 -7.93
CA PRO A 155 -0.54 27.61 -7.33
C PRO A 155 0.91 27.17 -7.47
N ASP A 156 1.81 28.11 -7.83
CA ASP A 156 3.24 27.84 -7.90
C ASP A 156 3.77 27.50 -6.51
N GLN A 157 4.29 26.29 -6.35
CA GLN A 157 4.84 25.77 -5.08
C GLN A 157 6.37 25.85 -5.03
N SER A 158 7.01 26.44 -6.05
CA SER A 158 8.47 26.53 -6.15
C SER A 158 9.12 27.17 -4.93
N ALA A 159 8.56 28.28 -4.44
CA ALA A 159 9.05 28.97 -3.25
C ALA A 159 8.89 28.14 -1.97
N ALA A 160 7.74 27.47 -1.80
CA ALA A 160 7.50 26.61 -0.65
C ALA A 160 8.43 25.39 -0.63
N LEU A 161 8.74 24.83 -1.81
CA LEU A 161 9.70 23.76 -1.96
C LEU A 161 11.12 24.23 -1.62
N ALA A 162 11.53 25.39 -2.12
CA ALA A 162 12.85 25.98 -1.82
C ALA A 162 13.03 26.26 -0.31
N GLU A 163 11.98 26.71 0.37
CA GLU A 163 12.01 26.91 1.83
C GLU A 163 12.07 25.56 2.57
N ALA A 164 11.35 24.54 2.11
CA ALA A 164 11.40 23.20 2.69
C ALA A 164 12.80 22.57 2.55
N THR A 165 13.45 22.70 1.38
CA THR A 165 14.81 22.21 1.18
C THR A 165 15.81 22.96 2.04
N ALA A 166 15.72 24.29 2.11
CA ALA A 166 16.61 25.08 2.98
C ALA A 166 16.48 24.70 4.47
N ARG A 167 15.26 24.39 4.94
CA ARG A 167 15.04 23.91 6.31
C ARG A 167 15.63 22.52 6.55
N ALA A 168 15.55 21.63 5.56
CA ALA A 168 16.15 20.29 5.63
C ALA A 168 17.68 20.39 5.73
N ASP A 169 18.31 21.16 4.84
CA ASP A 169 19.77 21.36 4.82
C ASP A 169 20.26 21.97 6.15
N ALA A 170 19.53 22.94 6.69
CA ALA A 170 19.85 23.55 7.99
C ALA A 170 19.66 22.58 9.17
N ALA A 171 18.78 21.59 9.06
CA ALA A 171 18.62 20.55 10.08
C ALA A 171 19.79 19.56 10.03
N GLU A 172 20.20 19.15 8.84
CA GLU A 172 21.34 18.25 8.63
C GLU A 172 22.66 18.88 9.09
N ALA A 173 22.89 20.16 8.79
CA ALA A 173 24.05 20.91 9.28
C ALA A 173 24.09 20.99 10.82
N ARG A 174 22.93 21.08 11.49
CA ARG A 174 22.86 21.07 12.95
C ARG A 174 23.12 19.69 13.55
N ALA A 175 22.63 18.63 12.90
CA ALA A 175 22.88 17.26 13.33
C ALA A 175 24.37 16.91 13.26
N THR A 176 25.02 17.19 12.12
CA THR A 176 26.46 16.97 11.94
C THR A 176 27.31 17.78 12.92
N ALA A 177 26.94 19.03 13.19
CA ALA A 177 27.62 19.85 14.20
C ALA A 177 27.45 19.29 15.63
N ALA A 178 26.28 18.75 15.97
CA ALA A 178 26.02 18.12 17.26
C ALA A 178 26.83 16.83 17.44
N GLU A 179 26.92 16.00 16.40
CA GLU A 179 27.75 14.79 16.38
C GLU A 179 29.22 15.14 16.59
N ALA A 180 29.74 16.14 15.89
CA ALA A 180 31.12 16.60 16.07
C ALA A 180 31.40 17.08 17.50
N ARG A 181 30.44 17.76 18.15
CA ARG A 181 30.56 18.18 19.57
C ARG A 181 30.56 16.97 20.50
N LEU A 182 29.69 15.98 20.26
CA LEU A 182 29.64 14.76 21.05
C LEU A 182 30.94 13.95 20.95
N THR A 183 31.54 13.86 19.76
CA THR A 183 32.83 13.21 19.56
C THR A 183 33.93 13.89 20.37
N LYS A 184 34.02 15.23 20.32
CA LYS A 184 34.99 15.99 21.14
C LYS A 184 34.80 15.78 22.64
N LEU A 185 33.56 15.72 23.11
CA LEU A 185 33.27 15.45 24.53
C LEU A 185 33.68 14.03 24.94
N ARG A 186 33.45 13.04 24.06
CA ARG A 186 33.89 11.65 24.31
C ARG A 186 35.41 11.54 24.39
N GLU A 187 36.14 12.22 23.50
CA GLU A 187 37.60 12.29 23.53
C GLU A 187 38.11 12.94 24.82
N ALA A 188 37.50 14.04 25.25
CA ALA A 188 37.88 14.75 26.49
C ALA A 188 37.60 13.94 27.76
N LEU A 189 36.56 13.09 27.78
CA LEU A 189 36.25 12.20 28.90
C LEU A 189 37.12 10.94 28.94
N ALA A 190 37.75 10.58 27.82
CA ALA A 190 38.62 9.42 27.71
C ALA A 190 40.10 9.73 28.03
N ALA A 191 40.46 11.01 28.17
CA ALA A 191 41.80 11.50 28.53
C ALA A 191 41.90 11.74 30.05
#